data_AF-A0A8T3SCK3-F1
#
_entry.id   AF-A0A8T3SCK3-F1
#
_cell.length_a   1.000
_cell.length_b   1.000
_cell.length_c   1.000
_cell.angle_alpha   90.00
_cell.angle_beta   90.00
_cell.angle_gamma   90.00
#
_symmetry.space_group_name_H-M   'P 1'
#
loop_
_entity.id
_entity.type
_entity.pdbx_description
1 polymer ?
#
loop_
_entity_poly.entity_id
_entity_poly.type
_entity_poly.pdbx_seq_one_letter_code
_entity_poly.pdbx_strand_id
1 'polypeptide(L)'
;LLDDDAIVASDSGTIATWAARQIRIRAGQRFSLSGNLATMANGFPYAIGAQVAFPDRQCVAFVGDGGFQMLMAEFATCVQERLPVKVVVIKNDTLGMIKWEQMVFLGNPEYGVDLSPVDFVAFAEACGGRGVRIDEPAQAREQLAGALAMDGPVLIEAVVDPFEPPMPPKVTPEQATNMAVALARGEPNRKRIGLTLFRDAVAEAAFPAADAGIAARVAGAVGDIIGRDDEKGDGHAEPEADPDRRVDR
;
A
#
# COMPACT_ATOMS: atom_id res chain seq x y z
N LEU A 1 13.70 11.46 8.55
CA LEU A 1 12.54 12.37 8.65
C LEU A 1 11.92 12.25 10.02
N LEU A 2 11.64 11.02 10.50
CA LEU A 2 11.21 10.80 11.88
C LEU A 2 12.22 11.30 12.91
N ASP A 3 11.71 11.79 14.04
CA ASP A 3 12.51 12.21 15.20
C ASP A 3 13.27 11.02 15.81
N ASP A 4 14.37 11.31 16.52
CA ASP A 4 15.24 10.27 17.10
C ASP A 4 14.57 9.46 18.20
N ASP A 5 13.50 9.98 18.78
CA ASP A 5 12.63 9.28 19.71
C ASP A 5 11.19 9.17 19.17
N ALA A 6 10.97 9.13 17.86
CA ALA A 6 9.63 8.89 17.34
C ALA A 6 9.03 7.54 17.81
N ILE A 7 7.72 7.50 18.00
CA ILE A 7 6.94 6.27 18.20
C ILE A 7 6.17 5.99 16.92
N VAL A 8 6.47 4.86 16.29
CA VAL A 8 5.89 4.47 15.02
C VAL A 8 4.96 3.29 15.24
N ALA A 9 3.76 3.35 14.67
CA ALA A 9 2.85 2.21 14.61
C ALA A 9 2.62 1.84 13.15
N SER A 10 2.61 0.54 12.82
CA SER A 10 2.23 0.03 11.51
C SER A 10 0.94 -0.75 11.60
N ASP A 11 0.19 -0.74 10.50
CA ASP A 11 -0.95 -1.64 10.32
C ASP A 11 -0.54 -3.04 9.83
N SER A 12 -1.47 -3.99 9.91
CA SER A 12 -1.38 -5.28 9.21
C SER A 12 -1.72 -5.15 7.71
N GLY A 13 -1.14 -6.01 6.88
CA GLY A 13 -1.31 -6.01 5.42
C GLY A 13 0.00 -5.73 4.68
N THR A 14 -0.09 -5.28 3.42
CA THR A 14 1.10 -4.94 2.61
C THR A 14 1.95 -3.88 3.29
N ILE A 15 1.31 -2.98 4.03
CA ILE A 15 1.97 -1.93 4.80
C ILE A 15 2.95 -2.47 5.86
N ALA A 16 2.65 -3.61 6.50
CA ALA A 16 3.57 -4.25 7.43
C ALA A 16 4.86 -4.68 6.74
N THR A 17 4.76 -5.14 5.49
CA THR A 17 5.94 -5.50 4.67
C THR A 17 6.76 -4.26 4.34
N TRP A 18 6.12 -3.18 3.92
CA TRP A 18 6.80 -1.92 3.62
C TRP A 18 7.44 -1.30 4.86
N ALA A 19 6.73 -1.28 5.98
CA ALA A 19 7.26 -0.81 7.26
C ALA A 19 8.51 -1.61 7.66
N ALA A 20 8.45 -2.94 7.62
CA ALA A 20 9.56 -3.80 7.99
C ALA A 20 10.80 -3.62 7.08
N ARG A 21 10.60 -3.29 5.80
CA ARG A 21 11.70 -3.13 4.83
C ARG A 21 12.28 -1.71 4.81
N GLN A 22 11.44 -0.70 4.95
CA GLN A 22 11.80 0.69 4.66
C GLN A 22 11.97 1.54 5.92
N ILE A 23 11.34 1.17 7.04
CA ILE A 23 11.47 1.91 8.29
C ILE A 23 12.60 1.33 9.13
N ARG A 24 13.76 1.97 9.06
CA ARG A 24 14.88 1.67 9.97
C ARG A 24 14.64 2.30 11.34
N ILE A 25 14.17 1.49 12.28
CA ILE A 25 14.04 1.88 13.69
C ILE A 25 15.41 2.14 14.31
N ARG A 26 15.59 3.33 14.88
CA ARG A 26 16.83 3.77 15.54
C ARG A 26 16.74 3.60 17.06
N ALA A 27 17.88 3.67 17.73
CA ALA A 27 17.90 3.72 19.19
C ALA A 27 17.08 4.93 19.68
N GLY A 28 16.23 4.72 20.70
CA GLY A 28 15.30 5.75 21.21
C GLY A 28 13.90 5.68 20.59
N GLN A 29 13.79 5.24 19.34
CA GLN A 29 12.51 5.04 18.67
C GLN A 29 11.80 3.77 19.19
N ARG A 30 10.48 3.76 19.04
CA ARG A 30 9.64 2.59 19.35
C ARG A 30 8.80 2.22 18.14
N PHE A 31 8.48 0.93 18.04
CA PHE A 31 7.69 0.40 16.94
C PHE A 31 6.63 -0.58 17.45
N SER A 32 5.41 -0.50 16.92
CA SER A 32 4.33 -1.44 17.22
C SER A 32 3.56 -1.84 15.96
N LEU A 33 3.10 -3.08 15.93
CA LEU A 33 2.12 -3.60 14.97
C LEU A 33 1.35 -4.78 15.60
N SER A 34 0.20 -5.12 15.04
CA SER A 34 -0.50 -6.38 15.38
C SER A 34 0.19 -7.56 14.71
N GLY A 35 1.30 -8.03 15.27
CA GLY A 35 2.11 -9.11 14.66
C GLY A 35 1.52 -10.51 14.85
N ASN A 36 0.91 -10.79 16.00
CA ASN A 36 0.41 -12.13 16.32
C ASN A 36 -1.00 -12.38 15.80
N LEU A 37 -1.93 -11.44 16.05
CA LEU A 37 -3.31 -11.57 15.61
C LEU A 37 -3.52 -11.08 14.17
N ALA A 38 -2.56 -10.30 13.63
CA ALA A 38 -2.66 -9.68 12.30
C ALA A 38 -3.93 -8.83 12.12
N THR A 39 -4.34 -8.14 13.18
CA THR A 39 -5.53 -7.27 13.19
C THR A 39 -5.29 -6.05 12.31
N MET A 40 -6.11 -5.88 11.27
CA MET A 40 -6.16 -4.63 10.50
C MET A 40 -6.65 -3.46 11.34
N ALA A 41 -6.32 -2.23 10.91
CA ALA A 41 -6.68 -0.97 11.57
C ALA A 41 -6.06 -0.77 12.96
N ASN A 42 -5.08 -1.57 13.37
CA ASN A 42 -4.39 -1.42 14.64
C ASN A 42 -3.47 -0.19 14.68
N GLY A 43 -2.85 0.18 13.55
CA GLY A 43 -1.76 1.15 13.52
C GLY A 43 -2.16 2.53 14.02
N PHE A 44 -3.33 3.03 13.59
CA PHE A 44 -3.79 4.37 13.94
C PHE A 44 -4.19 4.50 15.43
N PRO A 45 -5.05 3.62 16.00
CA PRO A 45 -5.33 3.61 17.44
C PRO A 45 -4.08 3.43 18.32
N TYR A 46 -3.09 2.65 17.87
CA TYR A 46 -1.83 2.49 18.60
C TYR A 46 -1.04 3.81 18.66
N ALA A 47 -1.00 4.57 17.57
CA ALA A 47 -0.36 5.88 17.55
C ALA A 47 -1.12 6.90 18.43
N ILE A 48 -2.46 6.86 18.46
CA ILE A 48 -3.28 7.68 19.37
C ILE A 48 -2.93 7.37 20.82
N GLY A 49 -2.96 6.09 21.21
CA GLY A 49 -2.60 5.67 22.57
C GLY A 49 -1.17 6.05 22.94
N ALA A 50 -0.23 5.94 21.99
CA ALA A 50 1.15 6.39 22.18
C ALA A 50 1.23 7.90 22.40
N GLN A 51 0.49 8.72 21.62
CA GLN A 51 0.51 10.17 21.75
C GLN A 51 -0.06 10.64 23.09
N VAL A 52 -1.08 9.94 23.62
CA VAL A 52 -1.62 10.20 24.96
C VAL A 52 -0.59 9.85 26.04
N ALA A 53 0.11 8.73 25.90
CA ALA A 53 1.10 8.29 26.89
C ALA A 53 2.43 9.07 26.82
N PHE A 54 2.76 9.62 25.66
CA PHE A 54 4.01 10.33 25.37
C PHE A 54 3.73 11.65 24.64
N PRO A 55 3.16 12.65 25.33
CA PRO A 55 2.65 13.89 24.69
C PRO A 55 3.73 14.70 23.96
N ASP A 56 4.99 14.61 24.41
CA ASP A 56 6.11 15.37 23.84
C ASP A 56 6.83 14.63 22.70
N ARG A 57 6.42 13.40 22.37
CA ARG A 57 7.06 12.58 21.32
C ARG A 57 6.24 12.61 20.04
N GLN A 58 6.93 12.63 18.90
CA GLN A 58 6.31 12.43 17.60
C GLN A 58 5.73 11.02 17.49
N CYS A 59 4.41 10.91 17.35
CA CYS A 59 3.72 9.65 17.11
C CYS A 59 3.21 9.57 15.67
N VAL A 60 3.65 8.54 14.94
CA VAL A 60 3.34 8.35 13.52
C VAL A 60 2.69 6.99 13.30
N ALA A 61 1.49 7.00 12.69
CA ALA A 61 0.84 5.80 12.19
C ALA A 61 1.15 5.65 10.70
N PHE A 62 1.73 4.51 10.30
CA PHE A 62 2.00 4.14 8.92
C PHE A 62 1.03 3.03 8.53
N VAL A 63 -0.03 3.37 7.78
CA VAL A 63 -1.21 2.52 7.60
C VAL A 63 -1.57 2.35 6.13
N GLY A 64 -2.32 1.29 5.81
CA GLY A 64 -2.97 1.16 4.50
C GLY A 64 -4.31 1.88 4.50
N ASP A 65 -4.79 2.28 3.33
CA ASP A 65 -6.11 2.87 3.12
C ASP A 65 -7.28 1.97 3.59
N GLY A 66 -7.26 0.68 3.29
CA GLY A 66 -8.31 -0.24 3.76
C GLY A 66 -8.36 -0.38 5.28
N GLY A 67 -7.19 -0.44 5.92
CA GLY A 67 -7.10 -0.45 7.39
C GLY A 67 -7.53 0.88 8.00
N PHE A 68 -7.15 2.00 7.38
CA PHE A 68 -7.58 3.32 7.82
C PHE A 68 -9.10 3.49 7.71
N GLN A 69 -9.74 3.09 6.61
CA GLN A 69 -11.19 3.19 6.41
C GLN A 69 -12.00 2.50 7.53
N MET A 70 -11.49 1.42 8.12
CA MET A 70 -12.18 0.71 9.21
C MET A 70 -12.37 1.56 10.47
N LEU A 71 -11.42 2.45 10.78
CA LEU A 71 -11.39 3.25 12.02
C LEU A 71 -11.08 4.74 11.79
N MET A 72 -11.28 5.25 10.57
CA MET A 72 -10.90 6.62 10.20
C MET A 72 -11.59 7.69 11.05
N ALA A 73 -12.76 7.39 11.62
CA ALA A 73 -13.49 8.28 12.53
C ALA A 73 -12.65 8.71 13.76
N GLU A 74 -11.66 7.91 14.18
CA GLU A 74 -10.74 8.27 15.27
C GLU A 74 -9.87 9.49 14.95
N PHE A 75 -9.82 9.95 13.70
CA PHE A 75 -9.18 11.22 13.35
C PHE A 75 -9.91 12.41 14.00
N ALA A 76 -11.24 12.33 14.14
CA ALA A 76 -12.01 13.32 14.90
C ALA A 76 -11.61 13.34 16.39
N THR A 77 -11.29 12.17 16.97
CA THR A 77 -10.74 12.07 18.33
C THR A 77 -9.41 12.83 18.45
N CYS A 78 -8.52 12.67 17.47
CA CYS A 78 -7.24 13.40 17.47
C CYS A 78 -7.45 14.92 17.44
N VAL A 79 -8.43 15.40 16.65
CA VAL A 79 -8.77 16.83 16.60
C VAL A 79 -9.36 17.30 17.92
N GLN A 80 -10.34 16.58 18.46
CA GLN A 80 -11.02 16.93 19.70
C GLN A 80 -10.03 17.04 20.88
N GLU A 81 -9.16 16.04 21.01
CA GLU A 81 -8.18 15.94 22.11
C GLU A 81 -6.86 16.67 21.79
N ARG A 82 -6.79 17.36 20.63
CA ARG A 82 -5.59 18.08 20.14
C ARG A 82 -4.32 17.23 20.12
N LEU A 83 -4.46 15.95 19.79
CA LEU A 83 -3.35 15.01 19.71
C LEU A 83 -2.61 15.22 18.38
N PRO A 84 -1.31 15.56 18.38
CA PRO A 84 -0.57 15.87 17.15
C PRO A 84 -0.11 14.62 16.38
N VAL A 85 -0.95 13.58 16.32
CA VAL A 85 -0.66 12.33 15.62
C VAL A 85 -0.50 12.58 14.13
N LYS A 86 0.51 11.99 13.52
CA LYS A 86 0.70 11.99 12.06
C LYS A 86 0.26 10.64 11.51
N VAL A 87 -0.75 10.61 10.65
CA VAL A 87 -1.19 9.36 10.00
C VAL A 87 -0.79 9.41 8.53
N VAL A 88 0.13 8.52 8.14
CA VAL A 88 0.56 8.30 6.76
C VAL A 88 -0.23 7.13 6.21
N VAL A 89 -1.18 7.42 5.34
CA VAL A 89 -2.02 6.45 4.63
C VAL A 89 -1.37 6.17 3.29
N ILE A 90 -0.91 4.93 3.10
CA ILE A 90 -0.49 4.43 1.80
C ILE A 90 -1.74 4.01 1.04
N LYS A 91 -2.10 4.80 0.04
CA LYS A 91 -3.33 4.66 -0.74
C LYS A 91 -3.04 3.98 -2.07
N ASN A 92 -3.62 2.81 -2.25
CA ASN A 92 -3.57 2.03 -3.48
C ASN A 92 -4.96 1.52 -3.90
N ASP A 93 -6.01 1.93 -3.20
CA ASP A 93 -7.42 1.58 -3.41
C ASP A 93 -7.65 0.06 -3.48
N THR A 94 -6.83 -0.75 -2.79
CA THR A 94 -6.96 -2.21 -2.79
C THR A 94 -6.49 -2.87 -1.48
N LEU A 95 -7.11 -3.99 -1.12
CA LEU A 95 -6.62 -4.92 -0.10
C LEU A 95 -5.40 -5.71 -0.63
N GLY A 96 -4.27 -5.01 -0.81
CA GLY A 96 -3.13 -5.51 -1.57
C GLY A 96 -2.59 -6.85 -1.10
N MET A 97 -2.49 -7.11 0.20
CA MET A 97 -1.96 -8.39 0.70
C MET A 97 -2.86 -9.56 0.29
N ILE A 98 -4.18 -9.37 0.31
CA ILE A 98 -5.16 -10.38 -0.12
C ILE A 98 -5.14 -10.54 -1.64
N LYS A 99 -5.08 -9.44 -2.39
CA LYS A 99 -4.92 -9.44 -3.85
C LYS A 99 -3.73 -10.30 -4.27
N TRP A 100 -2.55 -10.01 -3.72
CA TRP A 100 -1.34 -10.73 -4.05
C TRP A 100 -1.37 -12.18 -3.56
N GLU A 101 -2.05 -12.47 -2.44
CA GLU A 101 -2.18 -13.85 -1.97
C GLU A 101 -3.03 -14.71 -2.92
N GLN A 102 -4.15 -14.17 -3.39
CA GLN A 102 -5.00 -14.84 -4.39
C GLN A 102 -4.21 -15.15 -5.66
N MET A 103 -3.41 -14.20 -6.16
CA MET A 103 -2.65 -14.36 -7.39
C MET A 103 -1.40 -15.25 -7.23
N VAL A 104 -0.54 -14.93 -6.27
CA VAL A 104 0.80 -15.53 -6.13
C VAL A 104 0.75 -16.91 -5.48
N PHE A 105 -0.12 -17.11 -4.49
CA PHE A 105 -0.17 -18.37 -3.75
C PHE A 105 -1.27 -19.30 -4.25
N LEU A 106 -2.41 -18.76 -4.68
CA LEU A 106 -3.57 -19.58 -5.08
C LEU A 106 -3.73 -19.70 -6.60
N GLY A 107 -3.06 -18.87 -7.39
CA GLY A 107 -3.21 -18.85 -8.86
C GLY A 107 -4.62 -18.45 -9.31
N ASN A 108 -5.31 -17.66 -8.50
CA ASN A 108 -6.65 -17.16 -8.77
C ASN A 108 -6.57 -15.68 -9.18
N PRO A 109 -7.44 -15.24 -10.11
CA PRO A 109 -7.66 -13.81 -10.35
C PRO A 109 -8.10 -13.09 -9.07
N GLU A 110 -7.87 -11.78 -9.01
CA GLU A 110 -8.33 -10.94 -7.90
C GLU A 110 -9.87 -10.93 -7.77
N TYR A 111 -10.36 -10.99 -6.53
CA TYR A 111 -11.78 -10.94 -6.22
C TYR A 111 -12.05 -10.26 -4.86
N GLY A 112 -12.94 -9.26 -4.87
CA GLY A 112 -13.44 -8.60 -3.65
C GLY A 112 -12.39 -7.83 -2.87
N VAL A 113 -11.35 -7.34 -3.56
CA VAL A 113 -10.20 -6.64 -2.96
C VAL A 113 -10.17 -5.14 -3.29
N ASP A 114 -11.06 -4.67 -4.16
CA ASP A 114 -11.14 -3.25 -4.51
C ASP A 114 -11.74 -2.44 -3.36
N LEU A 115 -11.20 -1.24 -3.14
CA LEU A 115 -11.70 -0.30 -2.16
C LEU A 115 -12.31 0.92 -2.85
N SER A 116 -13.31 1.51 -2.19
CA SER A 116 -13.84 2.79 -2.63
C SER A 116 -12.77 3.88 -2.53
N PRO A 117 -12.61 4.75 -3.54
CA PRO A 117 -11.56 5.76 -3.58
C PRO A 117 -11.93 6.99 -2.73
N VAL A 118 -11.90 6.83 -1.41
CA VAL A 118 -12.20 7.90 -0.43
C VAL A 118 -11.17 9.01 -0.53
N ASP A 119 -11.59 10.28 -0.56
CA ASP A 119 -10.67 11.41 -0.43
C ASP A 119 -10.32 11.64 1.05
N PHE A 120 -9.18 11.11 1.48
CA PHE A 120 -8.78 11.21 2.89
C PHE A 120 -8.33 12.61 3.28
N VAL A 121 -7.84 13.41 2.33
CA VAL A 121 -7.45 14.81 2.57
C VAL A 121 -8.69 15.63 2.90
N ALA A 122 -9.74 15.53 2.07
CA ALA A 122 -11.00 16.19 2.31
C ALA A 122 -11.65 15.72 3.62
N PHE A 123 -11.56 14.42 3.94
CA PHE A 123 -12.01 13.88 5.22
C PHE A 123 -11.30 14.52 6.42
N ALA A 124 -9.96 14.61 6.38
CA ALA A 124 -9.18 15.21 7.46
C ALA A 124 -9.51 16.69 7.67
N GLU A 125 -9.68 17.44 6.58
CA GLU A 125 -10.12 18.85 6.62
C GLU A 125 -11.54 18.99 7.19
N ALA A 126 -12.47 18.11 6.80
CA ALA A 126 -13.84 18.10 7.32
C ALA A 126 -13.89 17.80 8.83
N CYS A 127 -12.95 17.00 9.34
CA CYS A 127 -12.80 16.76 10.78
C CYS A 127 -12.18 17.96 11.53
N GLY A 128 -11.65 18.97 10.84
CA GLY A 128 -10.96 20.12 11.44
C GLY A 128 -9.45 19.94 11.63
N GLY A 129 -8.86 18.90 11.04
CA GLY A 129 -7.42 18.66 11.04
C GLY A 129 -6.71 19.23 9.80
N ARG A 130 -5.56 18.65 9.46
CA ARG A 130 -4.82 18.93 8.22
C ARG A 130 -4.78 17.68 7.34
N GLY A 131 -4.98 17.85 6.04
CA GLY A 131 -4.75 16.82 5.04
C GLY A 131 -3.62 17.24 4.08
N VAL A 132 -2.76 16.30 3.70
CA VAL A 132 -1.71 16.48 2.70
C VAL A 132 -1.76 15.31 1.73
N ARG A 133 -1.85 15.60 0.43
CA ARG A 133 -1.72 14.59 -0.63
C ARG A 133 -0.31 14.58 -1.18
N ILE A 134 0.26 13.39 -1.34
CA ILE A 134 1.53 13.12 -2.01
C ILE A 134 1.24 12.15 -3.15
N ASP A 135 1.31 12.65 -4.39
CA ASP A 135 1.06 11.88 -5.62
C ASP A 135 2.24 11.95 -6.62
N GLU A 136 3.23 12.80 -6.35
CA GLU A 136 4.46 12.92 -7.14
C GLU A 136 5.67 12.36 -6.37
N PRO A 137 6.23 11.20 -6.76
CA PRO A 137 7.38 10.60 -6.11
C PRO A 137 8.59 11.53 -5.99
N ALA A 138 8.84 12.40 -6.97
CA ALA A 138 9.96 13.33 -6.94
C ALA A 138 9.87 14.35 -5.79
N GLN A 139 8.65 14.66 -5.34
CA GLN A 139 8.37 15.64 -4.28
C GLN A 139 8.07 14.99 -2.93
N ALA A 140 7.93 13.66 -2.88
CA ALA A 140 7.50 12.93 -1.70
C ALA A 140 8.32 13.23 -0.45
N ARG A 141 9.66 13.33 -0.58
CA ARG A 141 10.54 13.64 0.57
C ARG A 141 10.25 15.01 1.17
N GLU A 142 10.07 16.02 0.33
CA GLU A 142 9.84 17.39 0.76
C GLU A 142 8.45 17.54 1.39
N GLN A 143 7.42 17.04 0.71
CA GLN A 143 6.04 17.11 1.18
C GLN A 143 5.85 16.32 2.49
N LEU A 144 6.45 15.12 2.60
CA LEU A 144 6.41 14.33 3.83
C LEU A 144 7.13 15.04 4.98
N ALA A 145 8.29 15.67 4.72
CA ALA A 145 8.99 16.45 5.73
C ALA A 145 8.16 17.64 6.22
N GLY A 146 7.52 18.36 5.29
CA GLY A 146 6.62 19.47 5.61
C GLY A 146 5.43 19.01 6.44
N ALA A 147 4.76 17.93 6.05
CA ALA A 147 3.60 17.40 6.75
C ALA A 147 3.92 16.89 8.16
N LEU A 148 5.06 16.24 8.35
CA LEU A 148 5.51 15.78 9.68
C LEU A 148 5.82 16.94 10.63
N ALA A 149 6.22 18.10 10.10
CA ALA A 149 6.55 19.30 10.87
C ALA A 149 5.34 20.19 11.19
N MET A 150 4.15 19.93 10.61
CA MET A 150 2.95 20.71 10.88
C MET A 150 2.43 20.48 12.30
N ASP A 151 1.91 21.54 12.92
CA ASP A 151 1.24 21.45 14.23
C ASP A 151 -0.11 20.72 14.14
N GLY A 152 -0.47 20.00 15.21
CA GLY A 152 -1.75 19.30 15.32
C GLY A 152 -1.82 17.97 14.55
N PRO A 153 -3.00 17.36 14.47
CA PRO A 153 -3.19 16.09 13.75
C PRO A 153 -3.12 16.30 12.24
N VAL A 154 -2.37 15.43 11.57
CA VAL A 154 -2.15 15.51 10.12
C VAL A 154 -2.39 14.15 9.49
N LEU A 155 -3.25 14.14 8.48
CA LEU A 155 -3.42 13.02 7.56
C LEU A 155 -2.58 13.26 6.31
N ILE A 156 -1.75 12.28 5.97
CA ILE A 156 -0.87 12.27 4.81
C ILE A 156 -1.34 11.14 3.92
N GLU A 157 -1.99 11.45 2.81
CA GLU A 157 -2.40 10.51 1.78
C GLU A 157 -1.27 10.37 0.76
N ALA A 158 -0.54 9.25 0.78
CA ALA A 158 0.48 8.93 -0.21
C ALA A 158 -0.10 7.97 -1.24
N VAL A 159 -0.34 8.48 -2.45
CA VAL A 159 -0.86 7.69 -3.57
C VAL A 159 0.28 6.85 -4.15
N VAL A 160 0.08 5.53 -4.24
CA VAL A 160 1.09 4.60 -4.74
C VAL A 160 0.54 3.70 -5.83
N ASP A 161 1.44 3.02 -6.55
CA ASP A 161 1.07 2.06 -7.60
C ASP A 161 0.36 0.83 -6.98
N PRO A 162 -0.90 0.55 -7.36
CA PRO A 162 -1.64 -0.62 -6.86
C PRO A 162 -1.13 -1.96 -7.40
N PHE A 163 -0.27 -1.92 -8.42
CA PHE A 163 0.28 -3.10 -9.07
C PHE A 163 1.70 -3.45 -8.62
N GLU A 164 2.22 -2.74 -7.61
CA GLU A 164 3.49 -3.07 -6.96
C GLU A 164 3.34 -4.29 -6.02
N PRO A 165 3.99 -5.43 -6.30
CA PRO A 165 3.90 -6.60 -5.46
C PRO A 165 4.83 -6.51 -4.25
N PRO A 166 4.43 -6.99 -3.06
CA PRO A 166 5.34 -7.24 -1.95
C PRO A 166 6.20 -8.47 -2.28
N MET A 167 7.21 -8.30 -3.13
CA MET A 167 8.02 -9.42 -3.64
C MET A 167 8.75 -10.13 -2.50
N PRO A 168 8.64 -11.46 -2.34
CA PRO A 168 9.40 -12.20 -1.34
C PRO A 168 10.90 -12.15 -1.68
N PRO A 169 11.80 -12.19 -0.68
CA PRO A 169 13.25 -12.16 -0.91
C PRO A 169 13.79 -13.37 -1.69
N LYS A 170 12.99 -14.44 -1.82
CA LYS A 170 13.24 -15.58 -2.70
C LYS A 170 11.93 -15.95 -3.40
N VAL A 171 11.87 -15.75 -4.71
CA VAL A 171 10.74 -16.21 -5.54
C VAL A 171 10.91 -17.71 -5.78
N THR A 172 9.90 -18.51 -5.39
CA THR A 172 9.91 -19.95 -5.69
C THR A 172 9.38 -20.20 -7.10
N PRO A 173 9.79 -21.29 -7.78
CA PRO A 173 9.24 -21.67 -9.09
C PRO A 173 7.72 -21.87 -9.07
N GLU A 174 7.18 -22.31 -7.94
CA GLU A 174 5.74 -22.48 -7.71
C GLU A 174 5.00 -21.14 -7.71
N GLN A 175 5.52 -20.13 -6.99
CA GLN A 175 4.95 -18.78 -6.97
C GLN A 175 4.95 -18.13 -8.36
N ALA A 176 6.02 -18.33 -9.14
CA ALA A 176 6.07 -17.85 -10.52
C ALA A 176 5.03 -18.56 -11.41
N THR A 177 4.83 -19.86 -11.22
CA THR A 177 3.83 -20.64 -11.95
C THR A 177 2.41 -20.19 -11.61
N ASN A 178 2.11 -20.02 -10.33
CA ASN A 178 0.79 -19.57 -9.86
C ASN A 178 0.46 -18.17 -10.36
N MET A 179 1.43 -17.24 -10.34
CA MET A 179 1.27 -15.92 -10.95
C MET A 179 0.93 -16.03 -12.45
N ALA A 180 1.65 -16.85 -13.21
CA ALA A 180 1.37 -17.05 -14.62
C ALA A 180 -0.02 -17.66 -14.86
N VAL A 181 -0.45 -18.59 -14.00
CA VAL A 181 -1.80 -19.19 -14.03
C VAL A 181 -2.87 -18.14 -13.75
N ALA A 182 -2.69 -17.27 -12.75
CA ALA A 182 -3.63 -16.19 -12.43
C ALA A 182 -3.81 -15.23 -13.62
N LEU A 183 -2.70 -14.79 -14.23
CA LEU A 183 -2.73 -13.94 -15.42
C LEU A 183 -3.45 -14.61 -16.60
N ALA A 184 -3.21 -15.91 -16.81
CA ALA A 184 -3.84 -16.69 -17.87
C ALA A 184 -5.34 -16.94 -17.63
N ARG A 185 -5.77 -16.98 -16.37
CA ARG A 185 -7.16 -17.22 -15.96
C ARG A 185 -8.07 -15.98 -16.02
N GLY A 186 -7.57 -14.87 -16.56
CA GLY A 186 -8.37 -13.68 -16.82
C GLY A 186 -8.27 -12.60 -15.75
N GLU A 187 -7.11 -12.49 -15.09
CA GLU A 187 -6.78 -11.35 -14.23
C GLU A 187 -7.11 -10.01 -14.95
N PRO A 188 -8.01 -9.18 -14.40
CA PRO A 188 -8.46 -7.95 -15.06
C PRO A 188 -7.31 -7.01 -15.42
N ASN A 189 -6.31 -6.92 -14.54
CA ASN A 189 -5.20 -5.97 -14.65
C ASN A 189 -3.90 -6.58 -15.21
N ARG A 190 -3.98 -7.72 -15.92
CA ARG A 190 -2.82 -8.52 -16.34
C ARG A 190 -1.70 -7.74 -17.05
N LYS A 191 -2.05 -6.78 -17.92
CA LYS A 191 -1.07 -5.99 -18.69
C LYS A 191 -0.26 -5.05 -17.80
N ARG A 192 -0.92 -4.36 -16.88
CA ARG A 192 -0.27 -3.42 -15.95
C ARG A 192 0.60 -4.16 -14.94
N ILE A 193 0.09 -5.25 -14.38
CA ILE A 193 0.84 -6.10 -13.44
C ILE A 193 2.11 -6.67 -14.10
N GLY A 194 2.01 -7.17 -15.34
CA GLY A 194 3.17 -7.64 -16.09
C GLY A 194 4.21 -6.56 -16.33
N LEU A 195 3.78 -5.34 -16.70
CA LEU A 195 4.69 -4.21 -16.93
C LEU A 195 5.42 -3.78 -15.65
N THR A 196 4.71 -3.68 -14.51
CA THR A 196 5.30 -3.33 -13.21
C THR A 196 6.36 -4.37 -12.81
N LEU A 197 6.02 -5.66 -12.85
CA LEU A 197 6.98 -6.74 -12.56
C LEU A 197 8.23 -6.68 -13.45
N PHE A 198 8.08 -6.36 -14.73
CA PHE A 198 9.22 -6.21 -15.64
C PHE A 198 10.07 -4.99 -15.28
N ARG A 199 9.44 -3.84 -15.03
CA ARG A 199 10.12 -2.61 -14.61
C ARG A 199 10.95 -2.86 -13.35
N ASP A 200 10.36 -3.51 -12.36
CA ASP A 200 11.00 -3.76 -11.07
C ASP A 200 12.14 -4.77 -11.21
N ALA A 201 11.98 -5.82 -12.04
CA ALA A 201 13.05 -6.77 -12.35
C ALA A 201 14.24 -6.09 -13.05
N VAL A 202 14.00 -5.16 -13.97
CA VAL A 202 15.05 -4.37 -14.63
C VAL A 202 15.74 -3.43 -13.62
N ALA A 203 14.97 -2.79 -12.75
CA ALA A 203 15.51 -1.93 -11.70
C ALA A 203 16.37 -2.74 -10.70
N GLU A 204 15.91 -3.92 -10.28
CA GLU A 204 16.66 -4.84 -9.41
C GLU A 204 17.94 -5.37 -10.08
N ALA A 205 17.89 -5.73 -11.37
CA ALA A 205 19.04 -6.19 -12.13
C ALA A 205 20.12 -5.11 -12.32
N ALA A 206 19.75 -3.83 -12.20
CA ALA A 206 20.70 -2.71 -12.19
C ALA A 206 21.47 -2.59 -10.85
N PHE A 207 21.09 -3.34 -9.81
CA PHE A 207 21.82 -3.41 -8.53
C PHE A 207 22.79 -4.60 -8.47
N PRO A 208 24.01 -4.44 -7.93
CA PRO A 208 25.07 -5.48 -8.00
C PRO A 208 24.81 -6.78 -7.22
N ALA A 209 23.67 -6.88 -6.51
CA ALA A 209 23.36 -7.99 -5.60
C ALA A 209 22.26 -8.94 -6.10
N ALA A 210 21.66 -8.68 -7.28
CA ALA A 210 20.61 -9.51 -7.83
C ALA A 210 21.16 -10.76 -8.54
N ASP A 211 20.53 -11.92 -8.32
CA ASP A 211 20.81 -13.14 -9.08
C ASP A 211 20.26 -12.99 -10.50
N ALA A 212 21.14 -12.62 -11.43
CA ALA A 212 20.83 -12.32 -12.83
C ALA A 212 19.99 -13.42 -13.53
N GLY A 213 20.04 -14.67 -13.05
CA GLY A 213 19.26 -15.78 -13.61
C GLY A 213 17.76 -15.73 -13.32
N ILE A 214 17.33 -15.13 -12.22
CA ILE A 214 15.91 -15.02 -11.84
C ILE A 214 15.25 -13.86 -12.59
N ALA A 215 15.92 -12.70 -12.63
CA ALA A 215 15.44 -11.52 -13.35
C ALA A 215 15.22 -11.81 -14.84
N ALA A 216 16.15 -12.52 -15.49
CA ALA A 216 16.04 -12.90 -16.90
C ALA A 216 14.89 -13.89 -17.17
N ARG A 217 14.60 -14.83 -16.26
CA ARG A 217 13.50 -15.79 -16.40
C ARG A 217 12.12 -15.13 -16.22
N VAL A 218 12.02 -14.21 -15.27
CA VAL A 218 10.79 -13.42 -15.06
C VAL A 218 10.55 -12.53 -16.28
N ALA A 219 11.59 -11.83 -16.78
CA ALA A 219 11.48 -11.00 -17.98
C ALA A 219 11.06 -11.81 -19.23
N GLY A 220 11.61 -13.02 -19.43
CA GLY A 220 11.25 -13.89 -20.56
C GLY A 220 9.80 -14.39 -20.49
N ALA A 221 9.36 -14.86 -19.31
CA ALA A 221 7.98 -15.31 -19.13
C ALA A 221 6.96 -14.17 -19.31
N VAL A 222 7.31 -12.95 -18.92
CA VAL A 222 6.47 -11.75 -19.11
C VAL A 222 6.47 -11.29 -20.58
N GLY A 223 7.60 -11.36 -21.28
CA GLY A 223 7.70 -11.04 -22.71
C GLY A 223 6.80 -11.89 -23.59
N ASP A 224 6.69 -13.19 -23.28
CA ASP A 224 5.78 -14.12 -23.99
C ASP A 224 4.30 -13.82 -23.72
N ILE A 225 3.96 -13.28 -22.55
CA ILE A 225 2.60 -12.87 -22.19
C ILE A 225 2.21 -11.58 -22.92
N ILE A 226 3.14 -10.62 -22.99
CA ILE A 226 2.93 -9.35 -23.71
C ILE A 226 2.84 -9.60 -25.23
N GLY A 227 3.76 -10.41 -25.79
CA GLY A 227 3.83 -10.66 -27.23
C GLY A 227 2.68 -11.49 -27.81
N ARG A 228 2.00 -12.32 -27.00
CA ARG A 228 0.84 -13.11 -27.47
C ARG A 228 -0.43 -12.30 -27.67
N ASP A 229 -0.52 -11.09 -27.13
CA ASP A 229 -1.70 -10.22 -27.28
C ASP A 229 -1.58 -9.26 -28.48
N ASP A 230 -0.37 -8.97 -29.00
CA ASP A 230 -0.20 -8.17 -30.22
C ASP A 230 -0.71 -8.91 -31.48
N GLU A 231 -0.79 -10.24 -31.45
CA GLU A 231 -1.41 -11.05 -32.51
C GLU A 231 -2.95 -11.15 -32.41
N LYS A 232 -3.57 -10.69 -31.31
CA LYS A 232 -5.03 -10.70 -31.10
C LYS A 232 -5.61 -9.28 -31.00
N GLY A 233 -5.22 -8.41 -31.92
CA GLY A 233 -5.96 -7.19 -32.20
C GLY A 233 -7.21 -7.49 -33.03
N ASP A 234 -8.38 -7.59 -32.39
CA ASP A 234 -9.59 -6.86 -32.74
C ASP A 234 -10.86 -7.45 -32.09
N GLY A 235 -11.62 -6.56 -31.45
CA GLY A 235 -13.06 -6.70 -31.29
C GLY A 235 -13.56 -7.31 -29.99
N HIS A 236 -13.62 -6.51 -28.92
CA HIS A 236 -14.78 -6.50 -28.01
C HIS A 236 -14.86 -5.15 -27.29
N ALA A 237 -15.93 -4.41 -27.58
CA ALA A 237 -16.29 -3.19 -26.86
C ALA A 237 -16.70 -3.54 -25.41
N GLU A 238 -16.19 -2.78 -24.45
CA GLU A 238 -16.58 -2.84 -23.04
C GLU A 238 -18.06 -2.44 -22.88
N PRO A 239 -18.87 -3.15 -22.07
CA PRO A 239 -20.19 -2.65 -21.71
C PRO A 239 -20.07 -1.58 -20.61
N GLU A 240 -20.72 -0.45 -20.85
CA GLU A 240 -20.84 0.68 -19.93
C GLU A 240 -21.47 0.23 -18.60
N ALA A 241 -20.82 0.53 -17.48
CA ALA A 241 -21.30 0.17 -16.15
C ALA A 241 -22.54 0.99 -15.78
N ASP A 242 -23.66 0.31 -15.52
CA ASP A 242 -24.90 0.90 -15.02
C ASP A 242 -24.73 1.31 -13.55
N PRO A 243 -24.76 2.63 -13.22
CA PRO A 243 -24.52 3.13 -11.88
C PRO A 243 -25.67 2.87 -10.90
N ASP A 244 -26.83 2.35 -11.34
CA ASP A 244 -28.02 2.19 -10.49
C ASP A 244 -28.26 0.78 -9.95
N ARG A 245 -27.29 -0.15 -10.13
CA ARG A 245 -27.42 -1.52 -9.62
C ARG A 245 -27.14 -1.59 -8.11
N ARG A 246 -28.11 -1.16 -7.29
CA ARG A 246 -28.15 -1.47 -5.86
C ARG A 246 -28.21 -2.99 -5.68
N VAL A 247 -27.19 -3.53 -5.00
CA VAL A 247 -27.20 -4.92 -4.55
C VAL A 247 -28.06 -4.96 -3.29
N ASP A 248 -29.32 -5.37 -3.43
CA ASP A 248 -30.12 -5.84 -2.31
C ASP A 248 -29.52 -7.17 -1.83
N ARG A 249 -28.85 -7.15 -0.67
CA ARG A 249 -28.89 -8.15 0.42
C ARG A 249 -27.96 -7.80 1.56
#